data_AF-A0A8S2T1Y1-F1
#
_entry.id   AF-A0A8S2T1Y1-F1
#
_cell.length_a   1.000
_cell.length_b   1.000
_cell.length_c   1.000
_cell.angle_alpha   90.00
_cell.angle_beta   90.00
_cell.angle_gamma   90.00
#
_symmetry.space_group_name_H-M   'P 1'
#
loop_
_entity.id
_entity.type
_entity.pdbx_description
1 polymer ?
#
loop_
_entity_poly.entity_id
_entity_poly.type
_entity_poly.pdbx_seq_one_letter_code
_entity_poly.pdbx_strand_id
1 'polypeptide(L)' 'IRRLGSATHFKRVKNPESDGPPEVWLTCSPGDADAQSLTIDRIDPDELCEPPVTMSDMVAALATQKPTVGGNELVKY' A
#
# COMPACT_ATOMS: atom_id res chain seq x y z
N ILE A 1 2.45 5.91 -5.15
CA ILE A 1 1.53 5.16 -4.26
C ILE A 1 1.60 3.69 -4.63
N ARG A 2 2.06 2.85 -3.72
CA ARG A 2 2.06 1.41 -3.90
C ARG A 2 0.65 0.89 -3.59
N ARG A 3 -0.03 0.31 -4.57
CA ARG A 3 -1.42 -0.16 -4.40
C ARG A 3 -1.48 -1.66 -4.57
N LEU A 4 -2.05 -2.34 -3.57
CA LEU A 4 -2.29 -3.79 -3.59
C LEU A 4 -3.13 -4.22 -4.80
N GLY A 5 -4.20 -3.48 -5.09
CA GLY A 5 -5.12 -3.79 -6.19
C GLY A 5 -4.55 -3.65 -7.60
N SER A 6 -3.43 -2.96 -7.80
CA SER A 6 -2.75 -2.84 -9.10
C SER A 6 -1.38 -3.51 -9.12
N ALA A 7 -1.04 -4.26 -8.07
CA ALA A 7 0.23 -4.98 -8.00
C ALA A 7 0.17 -6.23 -8.88
N THR A 8 1.22 -6.41 -9.69
CA THR A 8 1.39 -7.58 -10.57
C THR A 8 2.48 -8.53 -10.07
N HIS A 9 3.25 -8.10 -9.07
CA HIS A 9 4.38 -8.85 -8.55
C HIS A 9 4.35 -8.86 -7.02
N PHE A 10 4.54 -10.05 -6.46
CA PHE A 10 4.60 -10.28 -5.03
C PHE A 10 5.80 -11.16 -4.69
N LYS A 11 6.33 -10.98 -3.50
CA LYS A 11 7.45 -11.75 -2.96
C LYS A 11 7.04 -12.33 -1.60
N ARG A 12 7.41 -13.58 -1.35
CA ARG A 12 7.31 -14.17 -0.01
C ARG A 12 8.42 -13.64 0.87
N VAL A 13 8.04 -13.12 2.03
CA VAL A 13 8.96 -12.65 3.06
C VAL A 13 8.60 -13.33 4.38
N LYS A 14 9.60 -13.52 5.23
CA LYS A 14 9.37 -14.07 6.56
C LYS A 14 8.54 -13.07 7.37
N ASN A 15 7.47 -13.56 7.99
CA ASN A 15 6.61 -12.71 8.78
C ASN A 15 7.39 -12.13 9.98
N PRO A 16 7.44 -10.80 10.16
CA PRO A 16 8.03 -10.20 11.34
C PRO A 16 7.17 -10.38 12.60
N GLU A 17 5.89 -10.73 12.47
CA GLU A 17 4.99 -10.99 13.60
C GLU A 17 5.10 -12.43 14.10
N SER A 18 5.22 -12.60 15.42
CA SER A 18 5.40 -13.90 16.07
C SER A 18 4.14 -14.77 16.12
N ASP A 19 2.95 -14.19 15.94
CA ASP A 19 1.65 -14.87 16.12
C ASP A 19 0.95 -15.19 14.78
N GLY A 20 1.60 -14.90 13.65
CA GLY A 20 1.03 -15.07 12.31
C GLY A 20 1.62 -16.25 11.51
N PRO A 21 1.17 -16.44 10.25
CA PRO A 21 1.79 -17.40 9.35
C PRO A 21 3.29 -17.09 9.19
N PRO A 22 4.16 -18.10 9.05
CA PRO A 22 5.61 -17.92 9.04
C PRO A 22 6.11 -17.13 7.82
N GLU A 23 5.34 -17.15 6.73
CA GLU A 23 5.61 -16.42 5.50
C GLU A 23 4.40 -15.59 5.11
N VAL A 24 4.66 -14.38 4.64
CA VAL A 24 3.64 -13.46 4.13
C VAL A 24 4.04 -12.96 2.75
N TRP A 25 3.04 -12.64 1.94
CA TRP A 25 3.19 -12.03 0.64
C TRP A 25 3.23 -10.52 0.77
N LEU A 26 4.35 -9.95 0.33
CA LEU A 26 4.49 -8.51 0.20
C LEU A 26 4.41 -8.16 -1.29
N THR A 27 3.76 -7.04 -1.61
CA THR A 27 3.94 -6.45 -2.94
C THR A 27 5.44 -6.19 -3.17
N CYS A 28 5.95 -6.43 -4.38
CA CYS A 28 7.35 -6.19 -4.75
C CYS A 28 7.43 -5.41 -6.07
N SER A 29 8.62 -4.92 -6.42
CA SER A 29 8.84 -4.32 -7.74
C SER A 29 9.14 -5.45 -8.74
N PRO A 30 8.78 -5.31 -10.03
CA PRO A 30 9.03 -6.34 -11.04
C PRO A 30 10.53 -6.65 -11.27
N GLY A 31 11.44 -5.83 -10.75
CA GLY A 31 12.88 -6.05 -10.82
C GLY A 31 13.49 -6.82 -9.64
N ASP A 32 12.69 -7.23 -8.65
CA ASP A 32 13.17 -8.03 -7.52
C ASP A 32 13.44 -9.48 -7.97
N ALA A 33 14.55 -10.07 -7.52
CA ALA A 33 14.96 -11.42 -7.92
C ALA A 33 13.95 -12.52 -7.50
N ASP A 34 13.25 -12.32 -6.39
CA ASP A 34 12.22 -13.25 -5.88
C ASP A 34 10.80 -12.77 -6.21
N ALA A 35 10.65 -11.86 -7.18
CA ALA A 35 9.36 -11.37 -7.62
C ALA A 35 8.63 -12.46 -8.39
N GLN A 36 7.48 -12.88 -7.87
CA GLN A 36 6.58 -13.79 -8.57
C GLN A 36 5.44 -12.97 -9.17
N SER A 37 5.18 -13.19 -10.46
CA SER A 37 4.08 -12.55 -11.18
C SER A 37 2.74 -13.17 -10.76
N LEU A 38 2.08 -12.57 -9.78
CA LEU A 38 0.76 -12.98 -9.31
C LEU A 38 -0.12 -11.77 -9.01
N THR A 39 -1.42 -12.02 -9.03
CA THR A 39 -2.46 -11.03 -8.76
C THR A 39 -2.96 -11.22 -7.33
N ILE A 40 -3.33 -10.13 -6.66
CA ILE A 40 -3.87 -10.14 -5.29
C ILE A 40 -5.02 -11.14 -5.08
N ASP A 41 -5.86 -11.34 -6.10
CA ASP A 41 -7.01 -12.25 -6.06
C ASP A 41 -6.63 -13.73 -5.82
N ARG A 42 -5.37 -14.10 -6.06
CA ARG A 42 -4.85 -15.45 -5.88
C ARG A 42 -4.11 -15.65 -4.55
N ILE A 43 -4.06 -14.62 -3.70
CA ILE A 43 -3.38 -14.64 -2.41
C ILE A 43 -4.43 -14.66 -1.31
N ASP A 44 -4.26 -15.56 -0.34
CA ASP A 44 -5.09 -15.55 0.85
C ASP A 44 -4.87 -14.26 1.66
N PRO A 45 -5.93 -13.59 2.11
CA PRO A 45 -5.82 -12.32 2.84
C PRO A 45 -5.05 -12.45 4.16
N ASP A 46 -5.09 -13.61 4.81
CA ASP A 46 -4.32 -13.88 6.04
C ASP A 46 -2.81 -14.01 5.80
N GLU A 47 -2.39 -14.34 4.58
CA GLU A 47 -0.97 -14.36 4.18
C GLU A 47 -0.52 -13.03 3.57
N LEU A 48 -1.40 -12.02 3.47
CA LEU A 48 -1.11 -10.79 2.76
C LEU A 48 -0.59 -9.70 3.70
N CYS A 49 0.64 -9.23 3.45
CA CYS A 49 1.21 -8.13 4.19
C CYS A 49 0.98 -6.80 3.45
N GLU A 50 0.20 -5.92 4.07
CA GLU A 50 -0.02 -4.58 3.55
C GLU A 50 1.27 -3.75 3.60
N PRO A 51 1.60 -3.00 2.53
CA PRO A 51 2.78 -2.16 2.54
C PRO A 51 2.60 -1.01 3.54
N PRO A 52 3.67 -0.62 4.25
CA PRO A 52 3.60 0.49 5.18
C PRO A 52 3.28 1.79 4.43
N VAL A 53 2.44 2.62 5.05
CA VAL A 53 2.09 3.94 4.53
C VAL A 53 3.28 4.87 4.70
N THR A 54 3.73 5.49 3.61
CA THR A 54 4.90 6.38 3.62
C THR A 54 4.50 7.85 3.50
N MET A 55 5.41 8.77 3.87
CA MET A 55 5.20 10.21 3.65
C MET A 55 4.95 10.56 2.18
N SER A 56 5.55 9.82 1.26
CA SER A 56 5.31 9.98 -0.18
C SER A 56 3.85 9.72 -0.56
N ASP A 57 3.17 8.80 0.14
CA ASP A 57 1.76 8.52 -0.06
C ASP A 57 0.89 9.67 0.47
N MET A 58 1.27 10.26 1.61
CA MET A 58 0.59 11.44 2.18
C MET A 58 0.71 12.66 1.27
N VAL A 59 1.90 12.92 0.70
CA VAL A 59 2.10 14.01 -0.26
C VAL A 59 1.27 13.80 -1.52
N ALA A 60 1.21 12.57 -2.03
CA ALA A 60 0.38 12.24 -3.19
C ALA A 60 -1.12 12.39 -2.89
N ALA A 61 -1.57 12.08 -1.67
CA ALA A 61 -2.94 12.31 -1.23
C ALA A 61 -3.28 13.81 -1.12
N LEU A 62 -2.36 14.62 -0.60
CA LEU A 62 -2.53 16.07 -0.54
C LEU A 62 -2.64 16.68 -1.95
N ALA A 63 -1.87 16.18 -2.92
CA ALA A 63 -1.89 16.69 -4.28
C ALA A 63 -3.23 16.46 -5.01
N THR A 64 -4.01 15.44 -4.61
CA THR A 64 -5.32 15.15 -5.20
C THR A 64 -6.47 15.84 -4.45
N GLN A 65 -6.26 16.22 -3.19
CA GLN A 65 -7.26 16.94 -2.40
C GLN A 65 -7.20 18.44 -2.64
N LYS A 66 -8.33 19.03 -2.98
CA LYS A 66 -8.49 20.49 -3.08
C LYS A 66 -8.98 21.02 -1.72
N PRO A 67 -8.57 22.24 -1.32
CA PRO A 67 -9.10 22.87 -0.12
C PRO A 67 -10.60 23.09 -0.28
N THR A 68 -11.37 22.57 0.68
CA THR A 68 -12.85 22.61 0.65
C THR A 68 -13.41 23.93 1.13
N VAL A 69 -12.67 24.66 1.97
CA VAL A 69 -13.13 25.92 2.59
C VAL A 69 -12.53 27.10 1.83
N GLY A 70 -13.39 27.98 1.35
CA GLY A 70 -12.98 29.22 0.68
C GLY A 70 -12.63 30.33 1.67
N GLY A 71 -11.81 31.29 1.25
CA GLY A 71 -11.45 32.45 2.08
C GLY A 71 -12.65 33.28 2.57
N ASN A 72 -13.73 33.31 1.80
CA ASN A 72 -14.97 34.02 2.17
C ASN A 72 -15.75 33.34 3.30
N GLU A 73 -15.57 32.04 3.52
CA GLU A 73 -16.21 31.34 4.65
C GLU A 73 -15.51 31.64 5.98
N LEU A 74 -14.20 31.91 5.94
CA LEU A 74 -13.40 32.25 7.13
C LEU A 74 -13.67 33.66 7.68
N VAL A 75 -14.34 34.53 6.92
CA VAL A 75 -14.65 35.92 7.33
C VAL A 75 -15.96 36.00 8.12
N LYS A 76 -16.78 34.95 8.09
CA LYS A 76 -18.12 34.91 8.72
C LYS A 76 -18.10 34.40 10.16
N TYR A 77 -16.94 33.92 10.64
CA TYR A 77 -16.65 33.49 12.01
C TYR A 77 -15.53 34.35 12.59
#